data_AF-A0A3M1AIQ3-F1
#
_entry.id   AF-A0A3M1AIQ3-F1
#
_cell.length_a   1.000
_cell.length_b   1.000
_cell.length_c   1.000
_cell.angle_alpha   90.00
_cell.angle_beta   90.00
_cell.angle_gamma   90.00
#
_symmetry.space_group_name_H-M   'P 1'
#
loop_
_entity.id
_entity.type
_entity.pdbx_description
1 polymer ?
#
loop_
_entity_poly.entity_id
_entity_poly.type
_entity_poly.pdbx_seq_one_letter_code
_entity_poly.pdbx_strand_id
1 'polypeptide(L)'
;MAIRLALAAFLLSLLPGFIFAQANHYSLKGKVFADNGDPLYEAQVTVFSPISSGEILAQAYTDSSGQYELSFSSDVSTGIAPSPIPQGFALGQAYPNPVTAKDARLRIPYSQPENIKSAPELQLFDVLGRRIQPNTVLAAGTYFYRLRFANGTVSAARRFVSQTGKLVFELQRQAAREGGALGKALSPQTAFPAAIEYPGYY
;
A
#
# COMPACT_ATOMS: atom_id res chain seq x y z
N MET A 1 64.48 -33.17 -23.29
CA MET A 1 63.40 -32.28 -23.78
C MET A 1 62.33 -32.26 -22.69
N ALA A 2 62.30 -31.22 -21.86
CA ALA A 2 61.45 -31.17 -20.66
C ALA A 2 60.31 -30.17 -20.87
N ILE A 3 59.07 -30.64 -20.77
CA ILE A 3 57.85 -29.84 -20.91
C ILE A 3 57.55 -29.21 -19.54
N ARG A 4 57.61 -27.88 -19.46
CA ARG A 4 57.19 -27.12 -18.27
C ARG A 4 55.70 -26.77 -18.42
N LEU A 5 54.86 -27.38 -17.59
CA LEU A 5 53.44 -27.05 -17.46
C LEU A 5 53.32 -25.82 -16.54
N ALA A 6 52.88 -24.68 -17.07
CA ALA A 6 52.57 -23.49 -16.28
C ALA A 6 51.09 -23.53 -15.88
N LEU A 7 50.82 -23.74 -14.60
CA LEU A 7 49.47 -23.73 -14.02
C LEU A 7 49.07 -22.27 -13.73
N ALA A 8 48.19 -21.70 -14.55
CA ALA A 8 47.64 -20.36 -14.31
C ALA A 8 46.56 -20.44 -13.22
N ALA A 9 46.88 -19.95 -12.02
CA ALA A 9 45.92 -19.84 -10.92
C ALA A 9 44.98 -18.65 -11.19
N PHE A 10 43.71 -18.95 -11.46
CA PHE A 10 42.63 -17.96 -11.64
C PHE A 10 42.09 -17.58 -10.24
N LEU A 11 42.55 -16.45 -9.70
CA LEU A 11 42.10 -15.93 -8.41
C LEU A 11 40.74 -15.22 -8.61
N LEU A 12 39.65 -15.90 -8.28
CA LEU A 12 38.29 -15.34 -8.36
C LEU A 12 38.05 -14.43 -7.14
N SER A 13 38.18 -13.11 -7.32
CA SER A 13 37.89 -12.13 -6.26
C SER A 13 36.39 -11.97 -6.06
N LEU A 14 35.87 -12.56 -4.98
CA LEU A 14 34.53 -12.28 -4.44
C LEU A 14 34.52 -10.87 -3.83
N LEU A 15 34.17 -9.85 -4.62
CA LEU A 15 33.85 -8.54 -4.07
C LEU A 15 32.48 -8.61 -3.37
N PRO A 16 32.37 -8.26 -2.07
CA PRO A 16 31.09 -8.15 -1.41
C PRO A 16 30.31 -6.99 -2.05
N GLY A 17 29.18 -7.31 -2.67
CA GLY A 17 28.27 -6.30 -3.22
C GLY A 17 27.65 -5.50 -2.08
N PHE A 18 28.06 -4.25 -1.94
CA PHE A 18 27.36 -3.29 -1.09
C PHE A 18 26.03 -2.91 -1.74
N ILE A 19 24.92 -3.37 -1.16
CA ILE A 19 23.58 -2.89 -1.52
C ILE A 19 23.43 -1.54 -0.83
N PHE A 20 23.57 -0.44 -1.59
CA PHE A 20 23.23 0.89 -1.10
C PHE A 20 21.70 0.99 -1.01
N ALA A 21 21.18 1.16 0.20
CA ALA A 21 19.79 1.55 0.40
C ALA A 21 19.61 2.96 -0.18
N GLN A 22 18.86 3.09 -1.27
CA GLN A 22 18.53 4.38 -1.85
C GLN A 22 17.33 4.95 -1.08
N ALA A 23 17.57 5.95 -0.24
CA ALA A 23 16.51 6.70 0.42
C ALA A 23 15.73 7.50 -0.62
N ASN A 24 14.41 7.27 -0.71
CA ASN A 24 13.54 8.07 -1.56
C ASN A 24 13.04 9.28 -0.76
N HIS A 25 13.17 10.47 -1.34
CA HIS A 25 12.68 11.71 -0.73
C HIS A 25 11.31 12.08 -1.32
N TYR A 26 10.35 12.37 -0.46
CA TYR A 26 8.98 12.73 -0.82
C TYR A 26 8.63 14.11 -0.29
N SER A 27 7.78 14.83 -1.02
CA SER A 27 7.16 16.08 -0.59
C SER A 27 5.64 15.93 -0.67
N LEU A 28 4.94 16.28 0.41
CA LEU A 28 3.49 16.26 0.53
C LEU A 28 3.01 17.69 0.83
N LYS A 29 2.07 18.17 0.02
CA LYS A 29 1.43 19.48 0.18
C LYS A 29 -0.07 19.33 0.21
N GLY A 30 -0.77 20.13 1.00
CA GLY A 30 -2.23 20.09 1.05
C GLY A 30 -2.85 21.26 1.81
N LYS A 31 -4.17 21.17 1.99
CA LYS A 31 -4.97 22.10 2.80
C LYS A 31 -5.86 21.35 3.76
N VAL A 32 -6.07 21.90 4.95
CA VAL A 32 -6.94 21.36 5.98
C VAL A 32 -8.05 22.37 6.29
N PHE A 33 -9.29 21.89 6.28
CA PHE A 33 -10.49 22.69 6.52
C PHE A 33 -11.36 22.02 7.59
N ALA A 34 -12.06 22.82 8.37
CA ALA A 34 -13.10 22.35 9.28
C ALA A 34 -14.37 21.98 8.51
N ASP A 35 -15.33 21.34 9.18
CA ASP A 35 -16.60 20.92 8.58
C ASP A 35 -17.44 22.09 8.05
N ASN A 36 -17.25 23.29 8.60
CA ASN A 36 -17.89 24.52 8.14
C ASN A 36 -17.20 25.14 6.90
N GLY A 37 -16.09 24.57 6.44
CA GLY A 37 -15.32 25.05 5.30
C GLY A 37 -14.21 26.05 5.63
N ASP A 38 -14.05 26.45 6.90
CA ASP A 38 -13.00 27.38 7.31
C ASP A 38 -11.62 26.69 7.30
N PRO A 39 -10.55 27.37 6.86
CA PRO A 39 -9.20 26.83 6.94
C PRO A 39 -8.78 26.69 8.40
N LEU A 40 -8.12 25.58 8.71
CA LEU A 40 -7.64 25.33 10.07
C LEU A 40 -6.21 25.80 10.21
N TYR A 41 -6.01 26.76 11.10
CA TYR A 41 -4.69 27.26 11.50
C TYR A 41 -4.10 26.38 12.61
N GLU A 42 -2.79 26.13 12.56
CA GLU A 42 -2.05 25.32 13.55
C GLU A 42 -2.58 23.88 13.74
N ALA A 43 -3.27 23.31 12.73
CA ALA A 43 -3.61 21.90 12.73
C ALA A 43 -2.34 21.07 12.48
N GLN A 44 -2.12 20.06 13.32
CA GLN A 44 -0.95 19.20 13.19
C GLN A 44 -1.21 18.10 12.17
N VAL A 45 -0.39 18.03 11.13
CA VAL A 45 -0.42 17.00 10.09
C VAL A 45 0.75 16.05 10.33
N THR A 46 0.46 14.80 10.68
CA THR A 46 1.47 13.78 10.97
C THR A 46 1.41 12.64 9.95
N VAL A 47 2.55 12.31 9.36
CA VAL A 47 2.71 11.19 8.41
C VAL A 47 3.33 10.01 9.12
N PHE A 48 2.69 8.84 9.07
CA PHE A 48 3.21 7.62 9.69
C PHE A 48 3.78 6.62 8.69
N SER A 49 4.74 5.84 9.17
CA SER A 49 5.29 4.68 8.48
C SER A 49 4.21 3.60 8.35
N PRO A 50 3.96 3.06 7.15
CA PRO A 50 3.00 1.98 6.99
C PRO A 50 3.54 0.63 7.47
N ILE A 51 4.86 0.51 7.65
CA ILE A 51 5.56 -0.72 8.00
C ILE A 51 5.87 -0.77 9.50
N SER A 52 6.28 0.35 10.09
CA SER A 52 6.53 0.46 11.52
C SER A 52 5.37 1.17 12.19
N SER A 53 4.53 0.42 12.91
CA SER A 53 3.36 0.96 13.58
C SER A 53 3.75 2.07 14.56
N GLY A 54 3.28 3.29 14.31
CA GLY A 54 3.51 4.44 15.18
C GLY A 54 4.80 5.22 14.92
N GLU A 55 5.64 4.80 13.97
CA GLU A 55 6.78 5.61 13.53
C GLU A 55 6.27 6.82 12.73
N ILE A 56 6.70 8.01 13.13
CA ILE A 56 6.40 9.28 12.44
C ILE A 56 7.50 9.55 11.42
N LEU A 57 7.10 9.65 10.14
CA LEU A 57 8.01 9.98 9.03
C LEU A 57 8.19 11.49 8.86
N ALA A 58 7.14 12.27 9.11
CA ALA A 58 7.17 13.72 9.08
C ALA A 58 5.98 14.32 9.83
N GLN A 59 6.14 15.59 10.19
CA GLN A 59 5.11 16.39 10.83
C GLN A 59 5.21 17.85 10.37
N ALA A 60 4.06 18.50 10.22
CA ALA A 60 3.96 19.93 9.96
C ALA A 60 2.71 20.52 10.63
N TYR A 61 2.67 21.84 10.74
CA TYR A 61 1.49 22.59 11.13
C TYR A 61 0.94 23.35 9.93
N THR A 62 -0.37 23.51 9.87
CA THR A 62 -1.00 24.33 8.84
C THR A 62 -0.84 25.83 9.11
N ASP A 63 -0.67 26.60 8.04
CA ASP A 63 -0.66 28.07 8.10
C ASP A 63 -2.08 28.66 8.24
N SER A 64 -2.19 29.99 8.29
CA SER A 64 -3.47 30.68 8.45
C SER A 64 -4.45 30.48 7.29
N SER A 65 -3.98 29.93 6.16
CA SER A 65 -4.80 29.54 5.01
C SER A 65 -5.12 28.04 4.98
N GLY A 66 -4.76 27.32 6.04
CA GLY A 66 -4.91 25.88 6.17
C GLY A 66 -3.87 25.08 5.38
N GLN A 67 -2.88 25.72 4.77
CA GLN A 67 -1.88 25.05 3.92
C GLN A 67 -0.80 24.39 4.76
N TYR A 68 -0.34 23.22 4.32
CA TYR A 68 0.83 22.56 4.87
C TYR A 68 1.74 22.05 3.75
N GLU A 69 3.03 21.98 4.05
CA GLU A 69 4.05 21.32 3.24
C GLU A 69 4.98 20.56 4.17
N LEU A 70 5.22 19.28 3.87
CA LEU A 70 6.13 18.43 4.63
C LEU A 70 6.97 17.56 3.68
N SER A 71 8.20 17.29 4.09
CA SER A 71 9.14 16.46 3.35
C SER A 71 9.66 15.34 4.25
N PHE A 72 9.73 14.13 3.72
CA PHE A 72 10.24 12.97 4.45
C PHE A 72 10.98 12.02 3.52
N SER A 73 11.90 11.26 4.11
CA SER A 73 12.57 10.17 3.42
C SER A 73 11.98 8.84 3.89
N SER A 74 11.82 7.90 2.98
CA SER A 74 11.47 6.53 3.33
C SER A 74 12.53 5.58 2.79
N ASP A 75 13.11 4.79 3.69
CA ASP A 75 14.02 3.68 3.35
C ASP A 75 13.27 2.51 2.72
N VAL A 76 11.94 2.59 2.63
CA VAL A 76 11.11 1.67 1.87
C VAL A 76 11.27 1.96 0.38
N SER A 77 12.43 1.59 -0.17
CA SER A 77 12.46 1.14 -1.54
C SER A 77 11.66 -0.15 -1.58
N THR A 78 10.50 -0.16 -2.22
CA THR A 78 9.78 -1.42 -2.45
C THR A 78 10.59 -2.41 -3.30
N GLY A 79 11.80 -2.04 -3.79
CA GLY A 79 12.65 -2.84 -4.69
C GLY A 79 12.00 -3.13 -6.05
N ILE A 80 10.72 -2.83 -6.16
CA ILE A 80 9.86 -2.91 -7.31
C ILE A 80 9.71 -1.45 -7.72
N ALA A 81 10.48 -1.01 -8.72
CA ALA A 81 10.07 0.13 -9.53
C ALA A 81 8.58 -0.10 -9.84
N PRO A 82 7.68 0.89 -9.64
CA PRO A 82 6.26 0.68 -9.87
C PRO A 82 6.12 0.10 -11.26
N SER A 83 5.88 -1.21 -11.34
CA SER A 83 5.59 -1.86 -12.60
C SER A 83 4.35 -1.13 -13.05
N PRO A 84 4.40 -0.38 -14.17
CA PRO A 84 3.29 0.47 -14.56
C PRO A 84 2.10 -0.46 -14.66
N ILE A 85 1.21 -0.39 -13.66
CA ILE A 85 -0.01 -1.17 -13.70
C ILE A 85 -0.66 -0.71 -15.00
N PRO A 86 -0.93 -1.62 -15.95
CA PRO A 86 -1.56 -1.22 -17.20
C PRO A 86 -2.77 -0.37 -16.85
N GLN A 87 -2.87 0.81 -17.46
CA GLN A 87 -3.90 1.79 -17.11
C GLN A 87 -5.27 1.10 -16.98
N GLY A 88 -5.95 1.33 -15.85
CA GLY A 88 -7.31 0.83 -15.61
C GLY A 88 -7.46 -0.31 -14.59
N PHE A 89 -6.39 -1.03 -14.21
CA PHE A 89 -6.48 -2.04 -13.14
C PHE A 89 -6.19 -1.47 -11.76
N ALA A 90 -7.01 -1.82 -10.77
CA ALA A 90 -6.88 -1.30 -9.43
C ALA A 90 -7.44 -2.20 -8.34
N LEU A 91 -6.81 -2.13 -7.16
CA LEU A 91 -7.30 -2.76 -5.94
C LEU A 91 -7.28 -1.77 -4.79
N GLY A 92 -8.46 -1.47 -4.25
CA GLY A 92 -8.64 -0.63 -3.08
C GLY A 92 -8.59 -1.42 -1.76
N GLN A 93 -8.74 -0.68 -0.66
CA GLN A 93 -8.74 -1.23 0.69
C GLN A 93 -10.04 -1.97 0.99
N ALA A 94 -9.94 -3.10 1.69
CA ALA A 94 -11.08 -3.85 2.19
C ALA A 94 -11.80 -3.05 3.29
N TYR A 95 -13.13 -3.08 3.31
CA TYR A 95 -13.95 -2.40 4.32
C TYR A 95 -15.11 -3.29 4.80
N PRO A 96 -15.41 -3.36 6.11
CA PRO A 96 -14.70 -2.71 7.22
C PRO A 96 -13.32 -3.34 7.46
N ASN A 97 -12.37 -2.56 7.99
CA ASN A 97 -11.07 -3.06 8.41
C ASN A 97 -10.59 -2.26 9.63
N PRO A 98 -10.40 -2.88 10.81
CA PRO A 98 -10.48 -4.32 11.10
C PRO A 98 -11.89 -4.90 11.00
N VAL A 99 -11.96 -6.21 10.79
CA VAL A 99 -13.20 -6.98 10.72
C VAL A 99 -13.51 -7.56 12.09
N THR A 100 -14.55 -7.04 12.74
CA THR A 100 -14.89 -7.39 14.13
C THR A 100 -16.10 -8.32 14.26
N ALA A 101 -16.94 -8.42 13.23
CA ALA A 101 -18.17 -9.24 13.27
C ALA A 101 -17.93 -10.66 12.73
N LYS A 102 -18.52 -11.65 13.42
CA LYS A 102 -18.37 -13.09 13.15
C LYS A 102 -18.85 -13.53 11.76
N ASP A 103 -19.76 -12.77 11.15
CA ASP A 103 -20.30 -13.01 9.80
C ASP A 103 -20.23 -11.72 8.96
N ALA A 104 -19.11 -11.00 9.07
CA ALA A 104 -18.94 -9.73 8.37
C ALA A 104 -18.88 -9.91 6.85
N ARG A 105 -19.50 -8.97 6.15
CA ARG A 105 -19.32 -8.80 4.71
C ARG A 105 -18.20 -7.81 4.45
N LEU A 106 -17.13 -8.28 3.81
CA LEU A 106 -15.97 -7.49 3.46
C LEU A 106 -16.06 -7.00 2.01
N ARG A 107 -16.21 -5.69 1.83
CA ARG A 107 -16.25 -5.08 0.50
C ARG A 107 -14.85 -4.73 0.04
N ILE A 108 -14.49 -5.19 -1.16
CA ILE A 108 -13.19 -4.94 -1.77
C ILE A 108 -13.43 -4.19 -3.09
N PRO A 109 -13.21 -2.87 -3.12
CA PRO A 109 -13.41 -2.10 -4.32
C PRO A 109 -12.25 -2.32 -5.29
N TYR A 110 -12.56 -2.45 -6.58
CA TYR A 110 -11.57 -2.68 -7.63
C TYR A 110 -11.96 -1.95 -8.92
N SER A 111 -10.99 -1.66 -9.78
CA SER A 111 -11.26 -1.23 -11.15
C SER A 111 -10.53 -2.13 -12.14
N GLN A 112 -11.08 -2.22 -13.35
CA GLN A 112 -10.45 -2.89 -14.49
C GLN A 112 -10.95 -2.21 -15.78
N PRO A 113 -10.19 -2.27 -16.88
CA PRO A 113 -10.60 -1.78 -18.18
C PRO A 113 -12.02 -2.23 -18.59
N GLU A 114 -12.79 -1.35 -19.22
CA GLU A 114 -14.21 -1.62 -19.57
C GLU A 114 -14.38 -2.80 -20.53
N ASN A 115 -13.40 -3.02 -21.41
CA ASN A 115 -13.38 -4.16 -22.32
C ASN A 115 -13.26 -5.52 -21.60
N ILE A 116 -12.85 -5.55 -20.33
CA ILE A 116 -12.84 -6.75 -19.50
C ILE A 116 -14.17 -6.84 -18.74
N LYS A 117 -14.99 -7.81 -19.13
CA LYS A 117 -16.32 -8.05 -18.54
C LYS A 117 -16.28 -9.01 -17.35
N SER A 118 -15.37 -9.98 -17.37
CA SER A 118 -15.26 -10.98 -16.30
C SER A 118 -14.79 -10.34 -14.99
N ALA A 119 -15.42 -10.72 -13.88
CA ALA A 119 -14.93 -10.35 -12.55
C ALA A 119 -13.55 -11.00 -12.28
N PRO A 120 -12.65 -10.33 -11.54
CA PRO A 120 -11.38 -10.91 -11.16
C PRO A 120 -11.54 -11.99 -10.11
N GLU A 121 -10.55 -12.88 -10.02
CA GLU A 121 -10.42 -13.89 -8.99
C GLU A 121 -9.80 -13.29 -7.73
N LEU A 122 -10.48 -13.41 -6.59
CA LEU A 122 -9.91 -13.08 -5.28
C LEU A 122 -8.95 -14.17 -4.82
N GLN A 123 -7.73 -13.77 -4.46
CA GLN A 123 -6.74 -14.64 -3.85
C GLN A 123 -6.45 -14.16 -2.43
N LEU A 124 -6.66 -15.04 -1.44
CA LEU A 124 -6.47 -14.77 -0.01
C LEU A 124 -5.27 -15.56 0.51
N PHE A 125 -4.53 -14.95 1.43
CA PHE A 125 -3.34 -15.54 2.05
C PHE A 125 -3.27 -15.23 3.54
N ASP A 126 -2.71 -16.15 4.33
CA ASP A 126 -2.30 -15.85 5.71
C ASP A 126 -0.93 -15.15 5.76
N VAL A 127 -0.46 -14.85 6.97
CA VAL A 127 0.87 -14.25 7.22
C VAL A 127 2.05 -15.11 6.78
N LEU A 128 1.84 -16.41 6.57
CA LEU A 128 2.86 -17.34 6.06
C LEU A 128 2.81 -17.47 4.54
N GLY A 129 1.94 -16.70 3.86
CA GLY A 129 1.76 -16.75 2.41
C GLY A 129 0.99 -17.97 1.91
N ARG A 130 0.35 -18.76 2.80
CA ARG A 130 -0.45 -19.92 2.38
C ARG A 130 -1.80 -19.44 1.85
N ARG A 131 -2.23 -20.02 0.72
CA ARG A 131 -3.51 -19.66 0.10
C ARG A 131 -4.69 -20.16 0.95
N ILE A 132 -5.64 -19.28 1.21
CA ILE A 132 -6.87 -19.58 1.94
C ILE A 132 -8.05 -19.59 0.97
N GLN A 133 -8.98 -20.52 1.16
CA GLN A 133 -10.22 -20.55 0.39
C GLN A 133 -11.19 -19.46 0.90
N PRO A 134 -11.81 -18.67 0.01
CA PRO A 134 -12.88 -17.74 0.41
C PRO A 134 -14.01 -18.46 1.16
N ASN A 135 -14.74 -17.73 2.01
CA ASN A 135 -15.85 -18.24 2.83
C ASN A 135 -15.47 -19.32 3.87
N THR A 136 -14.18 -19.46 4.18
CA THR A 136 -13.73 -20.25 5.33
C THR A 136 -13.80 -19.43 6.62
N VAL A 137 -13.86 -20.11 7.77
CA VAL A 137 -13.75 -19.45 9.08
C VAL A 137 -12.29 -19.04 9.27
N LEU A 138 -12.06 -17.74 9.43
CA LEU A 138 -10.74 -17.18 9.70
C LEU A 138 -10.53 -17.06 11.21
N ALA A 139 -9.31 -17.36 11.64
CA ALA A 139 -8.86 -17.04 12.99
C ALA A 139 -8.63 -15.53 13.15
N ALA A 140 -8.38 -15.09 14.38
CA ALA A 140 -7.89 -13.74 14.62
C ALA A 140 -6.50 -13.58 13.98
N GLY A 141 -6.28 -12.53 13.20
CA GLY A 141 -4.97 -12.29 12.60
C GLY A 141 -4.97 -11.29 11.45
N THR A 142 -3.77 -11.13 10.87
CA THR A 142 -3.56 -10.35 9.64
C THR A 142 -3.65 -11.27 8.44
N TYR A 143 -4.36 -10.82 7.40
CA TYR A 143 -4.54 -11.55 6.16
C TYR A 143 -4.19 -10.65 4.99
N PHE A 144 -3.75 -11.28 3.91
CA PHE A 144 -3.39 -10.59 2.67
C PHE A 144 -4.33 -11.01 1.55
N TYR A 145 -4.60 -10.07 0.65
CA TYR A 145 -5.44 -10.33 -0.52
C TYR A 145 -4.90 -9.63 -1.75
N ARG A 146 -5.14 -10.24 -2.91
CA ARG A 146 -4.91 -9.63 -4.23
C ARG A 146 -5.94 -10.13 -5.21
N LEU A 147 -6.04 -9.46 -6.35
CA LEU A 147 -6.90 -9.86 -7.45
C LEU A 147 -6.07 -10.38 -8.61
N ARG A 148 -6.53 -11.47 -9.22
CA ARG A 148 -6.06 -11.95 -10.52
C ARG A 148 -7.13 -11.67 -11.57
N PHE A 149 -6.81 -10.84 -12.54
CA PHE A 149 -7.71 -10.45 -13.62
C PHE A 149 -7.72 -11.48 -14.75
N ALA A 150 -8.75 -11.46 -15.59
CA ALA A 150 -8.96 -12.44 -16.66
C ALA A 150 -7.84 -12.47 -17.71
N ASN A 151 -7.17 -11.33 -17.93
CA ASN A 151 -6.01 -11.22 -18.82
C ASN A 151 -4.69 -11.70 -18.19
N GLY A 152 -4.74 -12.26 -16.97
CA GLY A 152 -3.57 -12.72 -16.23
C GLY A 152 -2.88 -11.64 -15.39
N THR A 153 -3.26 -10.36 -15.50
CA THR A 153 -2.73 -9.29 -14.63
C THR A 153 -3.04 -9.61 -13.17
N VAL A 154 -2.08 -9.34 -12.28
CA VAL A 154 -2.23 -9.52 -10.84
C VAL A 154 -2.05 -8.17 -10.15
N SER A 155 -2.97 -7.79 -9.27
CA SER A 155 -2.85 -6.56 -8.49
C SER A 155 -1.71 -6.66 -7.46
N ALA A 156 -1.24 -5.52 -6.96
CA ALA A 156 -0.49 -5.49 -5.70
C ALA A 156 -1.31 -6.14 -4.58
N ALA A 157 -0.62 -6.79 -3.63
CA ALA A 157 -1.25 -7.32 -2.44
C ALA A 157 -1.62 -6.20 -1.47
N ARG A 158 -2.72 -6.40 -0.75
CA ARG A 158 -3.24 -5.52 0.31
C ARG A 158 -3.45 -6.36 1.57
N ARG A 159 -3.61 -5.70 2.73
CA ARG A 159 -3.82 -6.37 4.02
C ARG A 159 -5.17 -6.00 4.63
N PHE A 160 -5.74 -6.90 5.41
CA PHE A 160 -6.81 -6.61 6.37
C PHE A 160 -6.59 -7.40 7.66
N VAL A 161 -7.25 -6.97 8.73
CA VAL A 161 -7.20 -7.64 10.03
C VAL A 161 -8.57 -8.26 10.31
N SER A 162 -8.59 -9.54 10.67
CA SER A 162 -9.79 -10.26 11.12
C SER A 162 -9.69 -10.53 12.61
N GLN A 163 -10.77 -10.32 13.37
CA GLN A 163 -10.82 -10.68 14.78
C GLN A 163 -11.35 -12.11 14.99
N THR A 164 -12.25 -12.60 14.13
CA THR A 164 -12.68 -14.01 14.04
C THR A 164 -13.86 -14.11 13.06
N GLY A 165 -14.12 -15.31 12.54
CA GLY A 165 -15.40 -15.65 11.95
C GLY A 165 -15.36 -15.99 10.47
N LYS A 166 -16.53 -16.25 9.91
CA LYS A 166 -16.69 -16.56 8.49
C LYS A 166 -16.88 -15.25 7.73
N LEU A 167 -15.94 -14.94 6.84
CA LEU A 167 -16.02 -13.71 6.06
C LEU A 167 -16.67 -13.97 4.71
N VAL A 168 -17.61 -13.09 4.33
CA VAL A 168 -18.17 -13.05 2.97
C VAL A 168 -17.50 -11.91 2.22
N PHE A 169 -16.77 -12.23 1.16
CA PHE A 169 -16.07 -11.24 0.35
C PHE A 169 -16.95 -10.77 -0.81
N GLU A 170 -17.12 -9.46 -0.93
CA GLU A 170 -17.88 -8.81 -2.00
C GLU A 170 -16.93 -7.93 -2.83
N LEU A 171 -16.66 -8.33 -4.07
CA LEU A 171 -15.87 -7.52 -4.99
C LEU A 171 -16.76 -6.45 -5.62
N GLN A 172 -16.41 -5.17 -5.41
CA GLN A 172 -17.19 -4.05 -5.91
C GLN A 172 -16.44 -3.35 -7.05
N ARG A 173 -16.90 -3.56 -8.29
CA ARG A 173 -16.34 -2.86 -9.44
C ARG A 173 -16.64 -1.36 -9.32
N GLN A 174 -15.63 -0.54 -9.52
CA GLN A 174 -15.75 0.91 -9.61
C GLN A 174 -15.24 1.38 -10.98
N ALA A 175 -15.86 2.44 -11.49
CA ALA A 175 -15.36 3.10 -12.68
C ALA A 175 -13.95 3.64 -12.39
N ALA A 176 -13.01 3.40 -13.30
CA ALA A 176 -11.70 4.03 -13.27
C ALA A 176 -11.86 5.51 -13.64
N ARG A 177 -12.39 6.33 -12.73
CA ARG A 177 -12.39 7.79 -12.90
C ARG A 177 -11.01 8.31 -12.54
N GLU A 178 -10.34 8.96 -13.48
CA GLU A 178 -9.20 9.82 -13.17
C GLU A 178 -9.61 10.78 -12.03
N GLY A 179 -8.85 10.77 -10.93
CA GLY A 179 -9.14 11.58 -9.73
C GLY A 179 -10.15 11.01 -8.73
N GLY A 180 -10.79 9.86 -8.98
CA GLY A 180 -11.64 9.17 -7.99
C GLY A 180 -10.83 8.60 -6.82
N ALA A 181 -11.48 8.26 -5.69
CA ALA A 181 -10.80 7.71 -4.50
C ALA A 181 -9.90 6.50 -4.82
N LEU A 182 -10.32 5.67 -5.78
CA LEU A 182 -9.52 4.55 -6.28
C LEU A 182 -8.40 5.01 -7.22
N GLY A 183 -8.65 6.00 -8.09
CA GLY A 183 -7.60 6.65 -8.89
C GLY A 183 -6.49 7.29 -8.03
N LYS A 184 -6.86 7.89 -6.89
CA LYS A 184 -5.91 8.42 -5.90
C LYS A 184 -5.17 7.31 -5.14
N ALA A 185 -5.86 6.21 -4.80
CA ALA A 185 -5.26 5.03 -4.16
C ALA A 185 -4.33 4.20 -5.08
N LEU A 186 -4.34 4.51 -6.39
CA LEU A 186 -3.48 3.95 -7.44
C LEU A 186 -2.32 4.86 -7.84
N SER A 187 -2.27 6.09 -7.32
CA SER A 187 -1.06 6.89 -7.47
C SER A 187 0.09 6.07 -6.90
N PRO A 188 1.19 5.82 -7.64
CA PRO A 188 2.39 5.19 -7.09
C PRO A 188 2.99 6.00 -5.92
N GLN A 189 2.43 7.17 -5.61
CA GLN A 189 2.58 7.83 -4.32
C GLN A 189 1.68 7.13 -3.31
N THR A 190 2.25 6.13 -2.64
CA THR A 190 1.87 5.61 -1.33
C THR A 190 0.97 6.59 -0.58
N ALA A 191 -0.31 6.24 -0.41
CA ALA A 191 -1.14 6.93 0.55
C ALA A 191 -0.55 6.65 1.94
N PHE A 192 0.25 7.56 2.44
CA PHE A 192 0.67 7.54 3.84
C PHE A 192 -0.56 7.91 4.67
N PRO A 193 -0.86 7.17 5.75
CA PRO A 193 -1.85 7.63 6.70
C PRO A 193 -1.37 8.98 7.25
N ALA A 194 -2.13 10.03 6.94
CA ALA A 194 -1.98 11.33 7.56
C ALA A 194 -3.02 11.43 8.68
N ALA A 195 -2.58 11.59 9.92
CA ALA A 195 -3.47 12.00 11.00
C ALA A 195 -3.45 13.52 11.07
N ILE A 196 -4.65 14.10 11.22
CA ILE A 196 -4.82 15.51 11.55
C ILE A 196 -5.29 15.53 13.00
N GLU A 197 -4.42 16.00 13.89
CA GLU A 197 -4.76 16.19 15.29
C GLU A 197 -5.05 17.67 15.53
N TYR A 198 -6.19 17.92 16.20
CA TYR A 198 -6.57 19.25 16.65
C TYR A 198 -6.07 19.43 18.07
N PRO A 199 -5.10 20.32 18.33
CA PRO A 199 -4.87 20.78 19.67
C PRO A 199 -6.12 21.58 20.08
N GLY A 200 -7.05 20.94 20.79
CA GLY A 200 -8.19 21.63 21.35
C GLY A 200 -7.67 22.67 22.34
N TYR A 201 -7.81 23.96 21.98
CA TYR A 201 -7.73 25.04 22.96
C TYR A 201 -9.08 25.06 23.70
N TYR A 202 -9.10 24.45 24.89
CA TYR A 202 -10.12 24.73 25.91
C TYR A 202 -9.79 26.03 26.62
#